data_AF-A0A431HIX3-F1
#
_entry.id   AF-A0A431HIX3-F1
#
_cell.length_a   1.000
_cell.length_b   1.000
_cell.length_c   1.000
_cell.angle_alpha   90.00
_cell.angle_beta   90.00
_cell.angle_gamma   90.00
#
_symmetry.space_group_name_H-M   'P 1'
#
loop_
_entity.id
_entity.type
_entity.pdbx_description
1 polymer ?
#
loop_
_entity_poly.entity_id
_entity_poly.type
_entity_poly.pdbx_seq_one_letter_code
_entity_poly.pdbx_strand_id
1 'polypeptide(L)' 'MVSPYFKVFKDSAGEWRWTLHAANNEPVAVSEGYTRRESAVEMAQKLWKIAYNAPIV' A
#
# COMPACT_ATOMS: atom_id res chain seq x y z
N MET A 1 -17.42 -11.93 -1.92
CA MET A 1 -16.94 -10.54 -2.07
C MET A 1 -15.46 -10.52 -1.73
N VAL A 2 -14.61 -10.02 -2.63
CA VAL A 2 -13.17 -9.91 -2.39
C VAL A 2 -12.90 -8.57 -1.70
N SER A 3 -12.14 -8.57 -0.61
CA SER A 3 -11.79 -7.33 0.10
C SER A 3 -10.59 -6.64 -0.57
N PRO A 4 -10.49 -5.31 -0.52
CA PRO A 4 -9.27 -4.60 -0.90
C PRO A 4 -8.05 -5.14 -0.14
N TYR A 5 -6.88 -5.16 -0.77
CA TYR A 5 -5.66 -5.68 -0.16
C TYR A 5 -4.41 -4.91 -0.58
N PHE A 6 -3.41 -4.94 0.29
CA PHE A 6 -2.08 -4.42 0.00
C PHE A 6 -1.18 -5.54 -0.50
N LYS A 7 -0.50 -5.31 -1.63
CA LYS A 7 0.56 -6.20 -2.15
C LYS A 7 1.90 -5.54 -1.93
N VAL A 8 2.72 -6.13 -1.05
CA VAL A 8 4.09 -5.68 -0.78
C VAL A 8 5.07 -6.43 -1.68
N PHE A 9 5.99 -5.71 -2.35
CA PHE A 9 6.99 -6.28 -3.24
C PHE A 9 8.28 -5.45 -3.22
N LYS A 10 9.38 -6.04 -3.73
CA LYS A 10 10.63 -5.34 -3.97
C LYS A 10 10.71 -4.98 -5.45
N ASP A 11 10.96 -3.71 -5.77
CA ASP A 11 11.05 -3.23 -7.15
C ASP A 11 12.43 -3.51 -7.78
N SER A 12 12.59 -3.09 -9.03
CA SER A 12 13.85 -3.26 -9.77
C SER A 12 14.99 -2.38 -9.27
N ALA A 13 14.70 -1.30 -8.56
CA ALA A 13 15.69 -0.44 -7.90
C ALA A 13 16.13 -1.02 -6.54
N GLY A 14 15.51 -2.09 -6.09
CA GLY A 14 15.81 -2.75 -4.82
C GLY A 14 15.09 -2.12 -3.62
N GLU A 15 14.11 -1.25 -3.86
CA GLU A 15 13.27 -0.65 -2.83
C GLU A 15 12.01 -1.50 -2.59
N TRP A 16 11.52 -1.49 -1.36
CA TRP A 16 10.25 -2.09 -1.02
C TRP A 16 9.12 -1.12 -1.29
N ARG A 17 8.02 -1.61 -1.86
CA ARG A 17 6.81 -0.85 -2.14
C ARG A 17 5.58 -1.66 -1.77
N TRP A 18 4.45 -0.98 -1.63
CA TRP A 18 3.14 -1.62 -1.65
C TRP A 18 2.24 -1.00 -2.72
N THR A 19 1.34 -1.82 -3.27
CA THR A 19 0.19 -1.35 -4.06
C THR A 19 -1.10 -1.72 -3.34
N LEU A 20 -2.06 -0.81 -3.32
CA LEU A 20 -3.42 -1.09 -2.87
C LEU A 20 -4.24 -1.55 -4.07
N HIS A 21 -4.83 -2.73 -3.97
CA HIS A 21 -5.73 -3.27 -4.98
C HIS A 21 -7.18 -3.19 -4.49
N ALA A 22 -8.07 -2.72 -5.35
CA ALA A 22 -9.50 -2.76 -5.12
C ALA A 22 -10.04 -4.20 -5.22
N ALA A 23 -11.32 -4.39 -4.87
CA ALA A 23 -11.97 -5.70 -4.92
C ALA A 23 -11.96 -6.36 -6.32
N ASN A 24 -11.83 -5.55 -7.37
CA ASN A 24 -11.71 -5.98 -8.76
C ASN A 24 -10.26 -6.26 -9.20
N ASN A 25 -9.30 -6.29 -8.27
CA ASN A 25 -7.86 -6.45 -8.48
C ASN A 25 -7.16 -5.28 -9.20
N GLU A 26 -7.85 -4.18 -9.50
CA GLU A 26 -7.19 -3.01 -10.08
C GLU A 26 -6.34 -2.28 -9.04
N PRO A 27 -5.09 -1.91 -9.37
CA PRO A 27 -4.26 -1.10 -8.50
C PRO A 27 -4.80 0.34 -8.44
N VAL A 28 -5.08 0.83 -7.24
CA VAL A 28 -5.65 2.17 -7.01
C VAL A 28 -4.69 3.11 -6.28
N ALA A 29 -3.62 2.59 -5.68
CA ALA A 29 -2.56 3.39 -5.08
C ALA A 29 -1.23 2.64 -5.07
N VAL A 30 -0.12 3.39 -5.05
CA VAL A 30 1.25 2.90 -4.92
C VAL A 30 1.99 3.71 -3.86
N SER A 31 2.85 3.05 -3.10
CA SER A 31 3.69 3.71 -2.10
C SER A 31 4.94 4.35 -2.67
N GLU A 32 5.58 5.17 -1.84
CA GLU A 32 7.00 5.49 -1.95
C GLU A 32 7.90 4.24 -1.85
N GLY A 33 9.18 4.38 -2.17
CA GLY A 33 10.19 3.34 -2.00
C GLY A 33 10.76 3.32 -0.58
N TYR A 34 10.81 2.14 0.03
CA TYR A 34 11.40 1.94 1.37
C TYR A 34 12.65 1.08 1.28
N THR A 35 13.68 1.42 2.07
CA THR A 35 14.89 0.59 2.17
C THR A 35 14.65 -0.73 2.91
N ARG A 36 13.60 -0.82 3.75
CA ARG A 36 13.25 -1.99 4.56
C ARG A 36 11.82 -2.44 4.30
N ARG A 37 11.61 -3.77 4.27
CA ARG A 37 10.29 -4.37 4.03
C ARG A 37 9.31 -4.02 5.14
N GLU A 38 9.80 -4.04 6.37
CA GLU A 38 9.02 -3.79 7.58
C GLU A 38 8.43 -2.37 7.56
N SER A 39 9.20 -1.39 7.05
CA SER A 39 8.73 -0.02 6.89
C SER A 39 7.57 0.09 5.89
N ALA A 40 7.63 -0.64 4.77
CA ALA A 40 6.54 -0.69 3.80
C ALA A 40 5.27 -1.32 4.40
N VAL A 41 5.42 -2.44 5.13
CA VAL A 41 4.31 -3.12 5.80
C VAL A 41 3.66 -2.24 6.87
N GLU A 42 4.46 -1.59 7.71
CA GLU A 42 3.98 -0.72 8.78
C GLU A 42 3.21 0.47 8.21
N MET A 43 3.70 1.09 7.14
CA MET A 43 2.98 2.20 6.51
C MET A 43 1.65 1.74 5.89
N ALA A 44 1.61 0.60 5.21
CA ALA A 44 0.36 0.05 4.67
C ALA A 44 -0.70 -0.17 5.76
N GLN A 45 -0.29 -0.72 6.91
CA GLN A 45 -1.18 -0.91 8.07
C GLN A 45 -1.67 0.40 8.67
N LYS A 46 -0.81 1.43 8.74
CA LYS A 46 -1.19 2.76 9.22
C LYS A 46 -2.16 3.43 8.26
N LEU A 47 -1.87 3.39 6.95
CA LEU A 47 -2.71 3.99 5.92
C LEU A 47 -4.14 3.45 5.98
N TRP A 48 -4.30 2.13 6.12
CA TRP A 48 -5.61 1.51 6.30
C TRP A 48 -6.43 2.13 7.44
N LYS A 49 -5.77 2.50 8.54
CA LYS A 49 -6.44 3.06 9.74
C LYS A 49 -6.81 4.53 9.59
N ILE A 50 -6.00 5.32 8.87
CA ILE A 50 -6.18 6.77 8.79
C ILE A 50 -6.95 7.22 7.54
N ALA A 51 -6.88 6.44 6.45
CA ALA A 51 -7.42 6.86 5.16
C ALA A 51 -8.95 6.98 5.15
N TYR A 52 -9.67 6.14 5.91
CA TYR A 52 -11.12 6.08 5.86
C TYR A 52 -11.82 7.42 6.14
N ASN A 53 -11.23 8.24 7.02
CA ASN A 53 -11.80 9.52 7.43
C ASN A 53 -10.88 10.72 7.09
N ALA A 54 -9.90 10.51 6.22
CA ALA A 54 -9.01 11.58 5.80
C ALA A 54 -9.79 12.60 4.96
N PRO A 55 -9.69 13.91 5.25
CA PRO A 55 -10.34 14.93 4.44
C PRO A 55 -9.72 14.98 3.04
N ILE A 56 -10.57 15.20 2.04
CA ILE A 56 -10.14 15.51 0.68
C ILE A 56 -9.91 17.03 0.62
N VAL A 57 -8.70 17.44 0.26
CA VAL A 57 -8.29 18.85 0.11
C VAL A 57 -7.81 19.15 -1.29
#